data_AF-A0A7Y2HNZ1-F1
#
_entry.id   AF-A0A7Y2HNZ1-F1
#
_cell.length_a   1.000
_cell.length_b   1.000
_cell.length_c   1.000
_cell.angle_alpha   90.00
_cell.angle_beta   90.00
_cell.angle_gamma   90.00
#
_symmetry.space_group_name_H-M   'P 1'
#
loop_
_entity.id
_entity.type
_entity.pdbx_description
1 polymer ?
#
loop_
_entity_poly.entity_id
_entity_poly.type
_entity_poly.pdbx_seq_one_letter_code
_entity_poly.pdbx_strand_id
1 'polypeptide(L)'
;MRFPLAPIALLGVTLAALPAGPLHAQDAAPALTGEALDGMAPRFIGPAVMSGRIVDLAVVGSGPVFYVASSTGGIWKTVDGGVTYADVFGDQGTHSVGDVAVHPRDTAVVW
;
A
#
# COMPACT_ATOMS: atom_id res chain seq x y z
N MET A 1 -25.48 -46.28 74.18
CA MET A 1 -24.90 -44.92 74.31
C MET A 1 -25.43 -44.08 73.16
N ARG A 2 -26.17 -43.01 73.45
CA ARG A 2 -26.78 -42.08 72.49
C ARG A 2 -26.05 -40.74 72.61
N PHE A 3 -25.49 -40.21 71.53
CA PHE A 3 -25.06 -38.80 71.42
C PHE A 3 -25.46 -38.24 70.04
N PRO A 4 -25.78 -36.93 69.92
CA PRO A 4 -26.77 -36.42 68.97
C PRO A 4 -26.22 -35.58 67.80
N LEU A 5 -27.11 -35.42 66.81
CA LEU A 5 -27.27 -34.43 65.73
C LEU A 5 -26.34 -33.19 65.68
N ALA A 6 -25.76 -32.92 64.50
CA ALA A 6 -25.87 -31.63 63.78
C ALA A 6 -25.32 -31.73 62.33
N PRO A 7 -25.88 -30.99 61.35
CA PRO A 7 -25.53 -31.07 59.92
C PRO A 7 -24.39 -30.09 59.58
N ILE A 8 -23.36 -30.55 58.84
CA ILE A 8 -22.27 -29.68 58.40
C ILE A 8 -22.57 -29.11 57.01
N ALA A 9 -22.50 -27.79 56.98
CA ALA A 9 -22.91 -26.84 55.97
C ALA A 9 -22.32 -27.07 54.56
N LEU A 10 -23.17 -26.73 53.58
CA LEU A 10 -22.90 -26.53 52.17
C LEU A 10 -21.74 -25.53 51.98
N LEU A 11 -20.58 -26.00 51.50
CA LEU A 11 -19.42 -25.15 51.20
C LEU A 11 -19.66 -24.42 49.86
N GLY A 12 -20.15 -23.19 49.96
CA GLY A 12 -20.43 -22.33 48.81
C GLY A 12 -19.16 -21.98 48.04
N VAL A 13 -19.23 -22.17 46.72
CA VAL A 13 -18.27 -21.65 45.76
C VAL A 13 -18.41 -20.12 45.75
N THR A 14 -17.54 -19.41 46.47
CA THR A 14 -17.38 -17.96 46.31
C THR A 14 -16.56 -17.70 45.05
N LEU A 15 -17.27 -17.58 43.91
CA LEU A 15 -16.73 -16.97 42.71
C LEU A 15 -16.53 -15.47 43.01
N ALA A 16 -15.29 -15.08 43.26
CA ALA A 16 -14.92 -13.68 43.42
C ALA A 16 -15.31 -12.92 42.14
N ALA A 17 -16.31 -12.05 42.25
CA ALA A 17 -16.71 -11.14 41.19
C ALA A 17 -15.57 -10.12 40.97
N LEU A 18 -14.72 -10.39 39.98
CA LEU A 18 -13.82 -9.39 39.42
C LEU A 18 -14.67 -8.27 38.83
N PRO A 19 -14.39 -6.98 39.14
CA PRO A 19 -15.07 -5.89 38.48
C PRO A 19 -14.65 -5.88 37.02
N ALA A 20 -15.59 -6.20 36.13
CA ALA A 20 -15.45 -5.99 34.70
C ALA A 20 -15.52 -4.48 34.40
N GLY A 21 -14.44 -3.76 34.68
CA GLY A 21 -14.20 -2.47 34.03
C GLY A 21 -14.05 -2.68 32.52
N PRO A 22 -14.36 -1.69 31.67
CA PRO A 22 -14.16 -1.84 30.23
C PRO A 22 -12.71 -2.22 29.95
N LEU A 23 -12.50 -3.45 29.49
CA LEU A 23 -11.23 -3.92 28.97
C LEU A 23 -11.01 -3.18 27.63
N HIS A 24 -10.29 -2.06 27.67
CA HIS A 24 -9.82 -1.31 26.49
C HIS A 24 -8.80 -2.09 25.64
N ALA A 25 -8.77 -3.43 25.73
CA ALA A 25 -7.88 -4.27 24.94
C ALA A 25 -8.24 -4.28 23.44
N GLN A 26 -9.41 -3.75 23.06
CA GLN A 26 -9.99 -3.84 21.72
C GLN A 26 -10.66 -2.53 21.31
N ASP A 27 -10.12 -1.37 21.68
CA ASP A 27 -10.57 -0.13 21.04
C ASP A 27 -10.26 -0.28 19.54
N ALA A 28 -11.32 -0.32 18.72
CA ALA A 28 -11.18 -0.49 17.27
C ALA A 28 -10.33 0.64 16.73
N ALA A 29 -9.28 0.30 15.96
CA ALA A 29 -8.48 1.32 15.31
C ALA A 29 -9.41 2.24 14.49
N PRO A 30 -9.22 3.57 14.55
CA PRO A 30 -10.06 4.49 13.79
C PRO A 30 -10.05 4.08 12.32
N ALA A 31 -11.24 3.98 11.73
CA ALA A 31 -11.37 3.63 10.32
C ALA A 31 -10.67 4.68 9.45
N LEU A 32 -9.90 4.24 8.46
CA LEU A 32 -9.36 5.12 7.43
C LEU A 32 -10.53 5.55 6.52
N THR A 33 -11.19 6.64 6.87
CA THR A 33 -12.25 7.22 6.04
C THR A 33 -11.65 8.07 4.93
N GLY A 34 -12.43 8.32 3.87
CA GLY A 34 -12.00 9.22 2.79
C GLY A 34 -11.66 10.62 3.31
N GLU A 35 -12.44 11.16 4.26
CA GLU A 35 -12.12 12.46 4.88
C GLU A 35 -10.81 12.44 5.66
N ALA A 36 -10.46 11.31 6.28
CA ALA A 36 -9.19 11.17 7.01
C ALA A 36 -7.96 11.19 6.10
N LEU A 37 -8.14 10.89 4.80
CA LEU A 37 -7.10 10.92 3.79
C LEU A 37 -7.16 12.18 2.91
N ASP A 38 -8.11 13.08 3.18
CA ASP A 38 -8.30 14.26 2.38
C ASP A 38 -7.09 15.19 2.48
N GLY A 39 -6.62 15.69 1.34
CA GLY A 39 -5.36 16.44 1.24
C GLY A 39 -4.07 15.61 1.25
N MET A 40 -4.14 14.27 1.36
CA MET A 40 -2.97 13.41 1.18
C MET A 40 -2.78 13.09 -0.31
N ALA A 41 -1.62 13.47 -0.85
CA ALA A 41 -1.23 13.08 -2.20
C ALA A 41 -0.50 11.72 -2.19
N PRO A 42 -0.80 10.80 -3.12
CA PRO A 42 0.02 9.63 -3.37
C PRO A 42 1.46 10.04 -3.70
N ARG A 43 2.44 9.31 -3.16
CA ARG A 43 3.86 9.51 -3.45
C ARG A 43 4.60 8.19 -3.49
N PHE A 44 5.72 8.16 -4.18
CA PHE A 44 6.62 7.02 -4.15
C PHE A 44 7.17 6.79 -2.73
N ILE A 45 7.24 5.51 -2.34
CA ILE A 45 7.85 5.10 -1.07
C ILE A 45 9.38 4.89 -1.19
N GLY A 46 9.93 5.03 -2.40
CA GLY A 46 11.31 4.70 -2.72
C GLY A 46 11.46 3.27 -3.26
N PRO A 47 12.69 2.77 -3.44
CA PRO A 47 12.95 1.42 -3.95
C PRO A 47 12.49 0.37 -2.94
N ALA A 48 11.27 -0.15 -3.11
CA ALA A 48 10.81 -1.34 -2.41
C ALA A 48 11.29 -2.57 -3.19
N VAL A 49 11.70 -3.62 -2.48
CA VAL A 49 12.40 -4.83 -2.95
C VAL A 49 11.82 -5.50 -4.22
N MET A 50 10.57 -5.21 -4.59
CA MET A 50 9.94 -5.61 -5.85
C MET A 50 10.18 -4.56 -6.95
N SER A 51 11.22 -4.78 -7.76
CA SER A 51 11.40 -4.06 -9.02
C SER A 51 10.35 -4.49 -10.04
N GLY A 52 9.88 -3.56 -10.87
CA GLY A 52 9.13 -3.87 -12.09
C GLY A 52 10.06 -4.40 -13.19
N ARG A 53 9.48 -5.01 -14.23
CA ARG A 53 10.22 -5.43 -15.43
C ARG A 53 10.18 -4.31 -16.46
N ILE A 54 11.34 -3.76 -16.78
CA ILE A 54 11.50 -2.87 -17.95
C ILE A 54 11.55 -3.75 -19.20
N VAL A 55 10.72 -3.42 -20.19
CA VAL A 55 10.62 -4.20 -21.44
C VAL A 55 11.27 -3.49 -22.61
N ASP A 56 11.30 -2.16 -22.61
CA ASP A 56 11.85 -1.38 -23.72
C ASP A 56 12.27 0.05 -23.29
N LEU A 57 13.15 0.66 -24.09
CA LEU A 57 13.67 2.01 -23.95
C LEU A 57 13.68 2.75 -25.29
N ALA A 58 13.00 3.90 -25.36
CA ALA A 58 13.04 4.77 -26.54
C ALA A 58 13.89 6.03 -26.28
N VAL A 59 15.06 6.12 -26.92
CA VAL A 59 16.02 7.22 -26.74
C VAL A 59 15.85 8.29 -27.82
N VAL A 60 15.79 9.56 -27.41
CA VAL A 60 15.64 10.70 -28.34
C VAL A 60 17.01 11.23 -28.74
N GLY A 61 17.46 10.85 -29.95
CA GLY A 61 18.73 11.31 -30.50
C GLY A 61 19.93 10.89 -29.64
N SER A 62 20.87 11.81 -29.43
CA SER A 62 22.04 11.60 -28.55
C SER A 62 21.92 12.33 -27.19
N GLY A 63 20.71 12.82 -26.86
CA GLY A 63 20.47 13.62 -25.67
C GLY A 63 20.10 12.78 -24.43
N PRO A 64 19.86 13.45 -23.28
CA PRO A 64 19.52 12.79 -22.02
C PRO A 64 18.04 12.34 -21.95
N VAL A 65 17.26 12.59 -23.01
CA VAL A 65 15.82 12.35 -23.04
C VAL A 65 15.56 10.93 -23.54
N PHE A 66 14.88 10.13 -22.71
CA PHE A 66 14.41 8.81 -23.10
C PHE A 66 13.14 8.43 -22.35
N TYR A 67 12.46 7.43 -22.90
CA TYR A 67 11.24 6.84 -22.36
C TYR A 67 11.53 5.40 -21.94
N VAL A 68 10.85 4.95 -20.89
CA VAL A 68 11.00 3.63 -20.29
C VAL A 68 9.65 2.96 -20.26
N ALA A 69 9.51 1.82 -20.92
CA ALA A 69 8.32 0.99 -20.85
C ALA A 69 8.47 -0.07 -19.75
N SER A 70 7.53 -0.09 -18.80
CA SER A 70 7.40 -1.18 -17.85
C SER A 70 6.35 -2.18 -18.33
N SER A 71 6.64 -3.48 -18.20
CA SER A 71 5.68 -4.56 -18.51
C SER A 71 4.35 -4.38 -17.77
N THR A 72 4.42 -3.82 -16.56
CA THR A 72 3.32 -3.53 -15.65
C THR A 72 3.71 -2.29 -14.87
N GLY A 73 3.10 -1.16 -15.18
CA GLY A 73 3.45 0.15 -14.60
C GLY A 73 3.59 1.30 -15.59
N GLY A 74 3.16 1.13 -16.84
CA GLY A 74 3.09 2.22 -17.82
C GLY A 74 4.42 2.66 -18.42
N ILE A 75 4.43 3.89 -18.95
CA ILE A 75 5.56 4.53 -19.62
C ILE A 75 6.04 5.72 -18.79
N TRP A 76 7.36 5.82 -18.64
CA TRP A 76 8.02 6.85 -17.86
C TRP A 76 8.96 7.65 -18.74
N LYS A 77 8.97 8.98 -18.63
CA LYS A 77 9.87 9.87 -19.37
C LYS A 77 10.91 10.47 -18.44
N THR A 78 12.16 10.52 -18.88
CA THR A 78 13.20 11.34 -18.25
C THR A 78 13.72 12.39 -19.23
N VAL A 79 14.20 13.51 -18.68
CA VAL A 79 14.89 14.58 -19.42
C VAL A 79 16.28 14.89 -18.85
N ASP A 80 16.67 14.21 -17.78
CA ASP A 80 17.89 14.44 -17.00
C ASP A 80 18.82 13.23 -16.96
N GLY A 81 18.67 12.31 -17.93
CA GLY A 81 19.52 11.13 -18.04
C GLY A 81 19.17 10.02 -17.05
N GLY A 82 17.92 10.00 -16.57
CA GLY A 82 17.40 8.96 -15.69
C GLY A 82 17.57 9.22 -14.20
N VAL A 83 17.83 10.47 -13.80
CA VAL A 83 17.86 10.86 -12.38
C VAL A 83 16.43 10.98 -11.86
N THR A 84 15.52 11.55 -12.66
CA THR A 84 14.09 11.62 -12.36
C THR A 84 13.24 11.16 -13.54
N TYR A 85 12.04 10.69 -13.22
CA TYR A 85 11.07 10.17 -14.19
C TYR A 85 9.69 10.78 -13.94
N ALA A 86 9.04 11.19 -15.02
CA ALA A 86 7.64 11.59 -15.04
C ALA A 86 6.78 10.47 -15.65
N ASP A 87 5.65 10.17 -15.03
CA ASP A 87 4.65 9.28 -15.62
C ASP A 87 3.97 9.97 -16.81
N VAL A 88 3.94 9.32 -17.97
CA VAL A 88 3.28 9.80 -19.19
C VAL A 88 2.14 8.89 -19.65
N PHE A 89 1.81 7.85 -18.86
CA PHE A 89 0.84 6.81 -19.19
C PHE A 89 -0.24 6.62 -18.13
N GLY A 90 -0.21 7.39 -17.03
CA GLY A 90 -1.13 7.27 -15.89
C GLY A 90 -2.62 7.39 -16.22
N ASP A 91 -2.99 8.12 -17.27
CA ASP A 91 -4.38 8.34 -17.67
C ASP A 91 -4.92 7.27 -18.64
N GLN A 92 -4.17 6.19 -18.89
CA GLN A 92 -4.56 5.15 -19.84
C GLN A 92 -5.34 4.02 -19.17
N GLY A 93 -6.26 3.40 -19.93
CA GLY A 93 -7.11 2.30 -19.45
C GLY A 93 -6.38 0.96 -19.23
N THR A 94 -5.10 0.88 -19.61
CA THR A 94 -4.22 -0.27 -19.38
C THR A 94 -2.95 0.20 -18.69
N HIS A 95 -2.35 -0.68 -17.90
CA HIS A 95 -1.05 -0.44 -17.25
C HIS A 95 0.05 -1.36 -17.80
N SER A 96 -0.29 -2.24 -18.76
CA SER A 96 0.64 -3.16 -19.39
C SER A 96 1.14 -2.61 -20.72
N VAL A 97 2.46 -2.55 -20.87
CA VAL A 97 3.16 -2.04 -22.05
C VAL A 97 4.10 -3.13 -22.55
N GLY A 98 4.15 -3.30 -23.87
CA GLY A 98 5.04 -4.28 -24.53
C GLY A 98 6.21 -3.66 -25.27
N ASP A 99 6.07 -2.42 -25.72
CA ASP A 99 7.02 -1.68 -26.55
C ASP A 99 6.77 -0.17 -26.38
N VAL A 100 7.77 0.67 -26.64
CA VAL A 100 7.59 2.12 -26.74
C VAL A 100 8.41 2.70 -27.88
N ALA A 101 7.81 3.56 -28.69
CA ALA A 101 8.51 4.30 -29.73
C ALA A 101 8.27 5.81 -29.58
N VAL A 102 9.28 6.62 -29.91
CA VAL A 102 9.18 8.09 -29.86
C VAL A 102 9.56 8.69 -31.21
N HIS A 103 8.82 9.71 -31.63
CA HIS A 103 9.17 10.42 -32.85
C HIS A 103 10.49 11.18 -32.67
N PRO A 104 11.47 11.04 -33.59
CA PRO A 104 12.85 11.48 -33.36
C PRO A 104 13.03 13.00 -33.27
N ARG A 105 12.04 13.78 -33.72
CA ARG A 105 12.08 15.26 -33.67
C ARG A 105 10.99 15.89 -32.81
N ASP A 106 9.96 15.13 -32.47
CA ASP A 106 8.80 15.64 -31.75
C ASP A 106 8.44 14.68 -30.63
N THR A 107 8.98 14.96 -29.44
CA THR A 107 8.80 14.08 -28.28
C THR A 107 7.37 14.09 -27.70
N ALA A 108 6.46 14.88 -28.28
CA ALA A 108 5.05 14.80 -27.94
C ALA A 108 4.36 13.59 -28.61
N VAL A 109 4.97 13.02 -29.65
CA VAL A 109 4.43 11.86 -30.37
C VAL A 109 5.13 10.59 -29.89
N VAL A 110 4.37 9.74 -29.20
CA VAL A 110 4.82 8.49 -28.58
C VAL A 110 3.81 7.39 -28.93
N TRP A 111 4.31 6.19 -29.23
CA TRP A 111 3.52 4.99 -29.50
C TRP A 111 3.87 3.89 -28.52
#